data_AF-A0A966CWK6-F1
#
_entry.id   AF-A0A966CWK6-F1
#
_cell.length_a   1.000
_cell.length_b   1.000
_cell.length_c   1.000
_cell.angle_alpha   90.00
_cell.angle_beta   90.00
_cell.angle_gamma   90.00
#
_symmetry.space_group_name_H-M   'P 1'
#
loop_
_entity.id
_entity.type
_entity.pdbx_description
1 polymer ?
#
loop_
_entity_poly.entity_id
_entity_poly.type
_entity_poly.pdbx_seq_one_letter_code
_entity_poly.pdbx_strand_id
1 'polypeptide(L)'
;MAKVRKKKSKQKQCLRNEKQRKLQSLTPDAIRDQAKAFLAASRYRDAILAFREVLKKGGDKYLVLPDLFRAYRLRHGQLLAKKMTKEAETVANLGRQVFEALPRITQELLEQALDFLPVRTIMAALKEKSAFAVLTP
;
A
#
# COMPACT_ATOMS: atom_id res chain seq x y z
N MET A 1 -1.62 8.26 -37.87
CA MET A 1 -0.72 8.66 -36.75
C MET A 1 -0.74 7.72 -35.52
N ALA A 2 -0.81 6.39 -35.69
CA ALA A 2 -0.95 5.44 -34.57
C ALA A 2 0.34 4.68 -34.15
N LYS A 3 1.41 4.70 -34.97
CA LYS A 3 2.62 3.88 -34.75
C LYS A 3 3.54 4.40 -33.63
N VAL A 4 3.57 5.72 -33.37
CA VAL A 4 4.46 6.33 -32.36
C VAL A 4 3.99 6.06 -30.92
N ARG A 5 2.67 6.00 -30.67
CA ARG A 5 2.12 5.73 -29.33
C ARG A 5 2.42 4.31 -28.82
N LYS A 6 2.43 3.29 -29.69
CA LYS A 6 2.74 1.91 -29.29
C LYS A 6 4.21 1.73 -28.86
N LYS A 7 5.17 2.43 -29.49
CA LYS A 7 6.61 2.36 -29.14
C LYS A 7 6.90 2.96 -27.75
N LYS A 8 6.34 4.14 -27.44
CA LYS A 8 6.49 4.79 -26.12
C LYS A 8 5.89 3.96 -24.97
N SER A 9 4.82 3.19 -25.24
CA SER A 9 4.19 2.29 -24.26
C SER A 9 5.13 1.13 -23.86
N LYS A 10 5.71 0.44 -24.85
CA LYS A 10 6.65 -0.67 -24.61
C LYS A 10 7.89 -0.24 -23.83
N GLN A 11 8.45 0.94 -24.16
CA GLN A 11 9.65 1.47 -23.50
C GLN A 11 9.39 1.79 -22.01
N LYS A 12 8.24 2.40 -21.69
CA LYS A 12 7.81 2.63 -20.29
C LYS A 12 7.52 1.34 -19.53
N GLN A 13 7.24 0.23 -20.22
CA GLN A 13 7.04 -1.08 -19.60
C GLN A 13 8.37 -1.78 -19.34
N CYS A 14 9.32 -1.74 -20.28
CA CYS A 14 10.68 -2.25 -20.07
C CYS A 14 11.37 -1.56 -18.88
N LEU A 15 11.28 -0.23 -18.79
CA LEU A 15 11.83 0.55 -17.67
C LEU A 15 11.19 0.20 -16.32
N ARG A 16 9.92 -0.23 -16.31
CA ARG A 16 9.27 -0.72 -15.08
C ARG A 16 9.79 -2.10 -14.71
N ASN A 17 9.93 -2.99 -15.67
CA ASN A 17 10.46 -4.33 -15.45
C ASN A 17 11.91 -4.27 -14.95
N GLU A 18 12.73 -3.36 -15.48
CA GLU A 18 14.10 -3.15 -14.99
C GLU A 18 14.15 -2.63 -13.55
N LYS A 19 13.29 -1.65 -13.21
CA LYS A 19 13.18 -1.17 -11.82
C LYS A 19 12.72 -2.29 -10.89
N GLN A 20 11.84 -3.16 -11.35
CA GLN A 20 11.36 -4.31 -10.60
C GLN A 20 12.47 -5.37 -10.41
N ARG A 21 13.29 -5.62 -11.44
CA ARG A 21 14.48 -6.48 -11.32
C ARG A 21 15.52 -5.91 -10.34
N LYS A 22 15.74 -4.59 -10.35
CA LYS A 22 16.63 -3.92 -9.39
C LYS A 22 16.13 -4.03 -7.94
N LEU A 23 14.82 -4.02 -7.72
CA LEU A 23 14.22 -4.30 -6.40
C LEU A 23 14.46 -5.75 -5.96
N GLN A 24 14.51 -6.70 -6.90
CA GLN A 24 14.73 -8.12 -6.58
C GLN A 24 16.15 -8.44 -6.09
N SER A 25 17.15 -7.63 -6.40
CA SER A 25 18.51 -7.82 -5.89
C SER A 25 18.78 -7.15 -4.53
N LEU A 26 17.85 -6.32 -4.04
CA LEU A 26 18.02 -5.57 -2.79
C LEU A 26 17.52 -6.34 -1.57
N THR A 27 18.12 -6.06 -0.41
CA THR A 27 17.63 -6.53 0.90
C THR A 27 16.24 -5.94 1.20
N PRO A 28 15.40 -6.62 2.02
CA PRO A 28 14.08 -6.10 2.40
C PRO A 28 14.10 -4.68 2.97
N ASP A 29 15.11 -4.34 3.79
CA ASP A 29 15.23 -3.00 4.38
C ASP A 29 15.53 -1.92 3.33
N ALA A 30 16.48 -2.16 2.44
CA ALA A 30 16.77 -1.23 1.33
C ALA A 30 15.55 -0.99 0.42
N ILE A 31 14.74 -2.03 0.18
CA ILE A 31 13.48 -1.89 -0.59
C ILE A 31 12.47 -1.05 0.19
N ARG A 32 12.37 -1.25 1.51
CA ARG A 32 11.48 -0.47 2.37
C ARG A 32 11.86 1.01 2.37
N ASP A 33 13.14 1.33 2.46
CA ASP A 33 13.62 2.71 2.43
C ASP A 33 13.33 3.37 1.08
N GLN A 34 13.50 2.61 -0.01
CA GLN A 34 13.10 3.07 -1.34
C GLN A 34 11.58 3.26 -1.46
N ALA A 35 10.77 2.40 -0.85
CA ALA A 35 9.32 2.53 -0.82
C ALA A 35 8.88 3.79 -0.06
N LYS A 36 9.54 4.10 1.06
CA LYS A 36 9.36 5.36 1.81
C LYS A 36 9.73 6.58 0.97
N ALA A 37 10.82 6.52 0.21
CA ALA A 37 11.18 7.59 -0.72
C ALA A 37 10.12 7.79 -1.82
N PHE A 38 9.53 6.70 -2.35
CA PHE A 38 8.42 6.82 -3.29
C PHE A 38 7.16 7.41 -2.66
N LEU A 39 6.86 7.10 -1.39
CA LEU A 39 5.78 7.74 -0.64
C LEU A 39 6.00 9.25 -0.52
N ALA A 40 7.19 9.67 -0.09
CA ALA A 40 7.55 11.08 0.05
C ALA A 40 7.46 11.84 -1.29
N ALA A 41 7.82 11.18 -2.40
CA ALA A 41 7.71 11.74 -3.75
C ALA A 41 6.30 11.65 -4.36
N SER A 42 5.26 11.33 -3.58
CA SER A 42 3.88 11.12 -4.05
C SER A 42 3.70 10.06 -5.16
N ARG A 43 4.68 9.16 -5.31
CA ARG A 43 4.65 8.04 -6.26
C ARG A 43 4.00 6.81 -5.64
N TYR A 44 2.75 6.97 -5.19
CA TYR A 44 2.06 5.99 -4.34
C TYR A 44 1.94 4.60 -4.98
N ARG A 45 1.75 4.51 -6.30
CA ARG A 45 1.71 3.21 -7.00
C ARG A 45 3.03 2.45 -6.89
N ASP A 46 4.15 3.16 -7.05
CA ASP A 46 5.48 2.54 -6.98
C ASP A 46 5.82 2.17 -5.52
N ALA A 47 5.41 3.01 -4.56
CA ALA A 47 5.53 2.70 -3.14
C ALA A 47 4.78 1.42 -2.75
N ILE A 48 3.50 1.27 -3.17
CA ILE A 48 2.71 0.06 -2.91
C ILE A 48 3.40 -1.18 -3.46
N LEU A 49 3.94 -1.11 -4.68
CA LEU A 49 4.65 -2.24 -5.29
C LEU A 49 5.91 -2.61 -4.50
N ALA A 50 6.69 -1.61 -4.08
CA ALA A 50 7.91 -1.83 -3.32
C ALA A 50 7.62 -2.42 -1.93
N PHE A 51 6.66 -1.89 -1.17
CA PHE A 51 6.26 -2.47 0.13
C PHE A 51 5.74 -3.90 0.02
N ARG A 52 4.95 -4.21 -1.01
CA ARG A 52 4.52 -5.60 -1.25
C ARG A 52 5.70 -6.53 -1.53
N GLU A 53 6.74 -6.03 -2.20
CA GLU A 53 7.96 -6.78 -2.45
C GLU A 53 8.75 -7.01 -1.15
N VAL A 54 8.81 -6.04 -0.24
CA VAL A 54 9.38 -6.23 1.12
C VAL A 54 8.70 -7.40 1.82
N LEU A 55 7.37 -7.41 1.84
CA LEU A 55 6.59 -8.48 2.50
C LEU A 55 6.82 -9.85 1.86
N LYS A 56 6.94 -9.92 0.52
CA LYS A 56 7.24 -11.17 -0.19
C LYS A 56 8.62 -11.72 0.17
N LYS A 57 9.58 -10.84 0.44
CA LYS A 57 10.94 -11.23 0.85
C LYS A 57 11.08 -11.50 2.35
N GLY A 58 9.98 -11.60 3.08
CA GLY A 58 9.99 -11.87 4.52
C GLY A 58 10.41 -10.66 5.37
N GLY A 59 10.32 -9.44 4.84
CA GLY A 59 10.56 -8.25 5.65
C GLY A 59 9.50 -8.06 6.73
N ASP A 60 9.87 -7.31 7.76
CA ASP A 60 9.06 -7.18 8.98
C ASP A 60 7.68 -6.54 8.70
N LYS A 61 6.63 -7.32 8.98
CA LYS A 61 5.23 -6.91 8.83
C LYS A 61 4.86 -5.74 9.75
N TYR A 62 5.43 -5.68 10.95
CA TYR A 62 5.14 -4.63 11.93
C TYR A 62 5.59 -3.26 11.43
N LEU A 63 6.67 -3.22 10.67
CA LEU A 63 7.24 -1.99 10.11
C LEU A 63 6.62 -1.63 8.76
N VAL A 64 6.20 -2.62 7.97
CA VAL A 64 5.78 -2.40 6.57
C VAL A 64 4.28 -2.18 6.42
N LEU A 65 3.44 -2.90 7.17
CA LEU A 65 1.99 -2.83 6.99
C LEU A 65 1.39 -1.43 7.29
N PRO A 66 1.83 -0.68 8.32
CA PRO A 66 1.38 0.69 8.53
C PRO A 66 1.66 1.62 7.34
N ASP A 67 2.89 1.57 6.80
CA ASP A 67 3.28 2.39 5.66
C ASP A 67 2.57 1.97 4.37
N LEU A 68 2.35 0.66 4.19
CA LEU A 68 1.58 0.13 3.07
C LEU A 68 0.12 0.59 3.13
N PHE A 69 -0.50 0.57 4.31
CA PHE A 69 -1.86 1.09 4.51
C PHE A 69 -1.93 2.58 4.15
N ARG A 70 -0.99 3.39 4.65
CA ARG A 70 -0.87 4.81 4.30
C ARG A 70 -0.73 5.01 2.79
N ALA A 71 0.05 4.17 2.11
CA ALA A 71 0.21 4.25 0.66
C ALA A 71 -1.10 3.98 -0.10
N TYR A 72 -1.90 3.00 0.33
CA TYR A 72 -3.23 2.74 -0.24
C TYR A 72 -4.17 3.93 -0.04
N ARG A 73 -4.22 4.51 1.16
CA ARG A 73 -5.04 5.69 1.46
C ARG A 73 -4.69 6.88 0.58
N LEU A 74 -3.40 7.21 0.46
CA LEU A 74 -2.94 8.33 -0.36
C LEU A 74 -3.19 8.08 -1.85
N ARG A 75 -3.04 6.84 -2.31
CA ARG A 75 -3.38 6.46 -3.69
C ARG A 75 -4.87 6.60 -3.98
N HIS A 76 -5.72 6.23 -3.01
CA HIS A 76 -7.17 6.36 -3.12
C HIS A 76 -7.56 7.83 -3.33
N GLY A 77 -7.08 8.74 -2.48
CA GLY A 77 -7.32 10.18 -2.64
C GLY A 77 -6.85 10.71 -4.00
N GLN A 78 -5.68 10.26 -4.47
CA GLN A 78 -5.17 10.63 -5.79
C GLN A 78 -6.06 10.15 -6.95
N LEU A 79 -6.69 8.98 -6.82
CA LEU A 79 -7.58 8.43 -7.85
C LEU A 79 -8.94 9.13 -7.85
N LEU A 80 -9.48 9.44 -6.67
CA LEU A 80 -10.70 10.23 -6.54
C LEU A 80 -10.53 11.63 -7.16
N ALA A 81 -9.42 12.31 -6.88
CA ALA A 81 -9.09 13.60 -7.50
C ALA A 81 -9.03 13.52 -9.05
N LYS A 82 -8.74 12.33 -9.60
CA LYS A 82 -8.71 12.04 -11.04
C LYS A 82 -10.02 11.50 -11.58
N LYS A 83 -11.09 11.46 -10.78
CA LYS A 83 -12.41 10.88 -11.11
C LYS A 83 -12.33 9.40 -11.52
N MET A 84 -11.34 8.65 -11.02
CA MET A 84 -11.14 7.22 -11.25
C MET A 84 -11.77 6.41 -10.11
N THR A 85 -13.10 6.39 -10.03
CA THR A 85 -13.83 5.84 -8.88
C THR A 85 -13.69 4.32 -8.73
N LYS A 86 -13.76 3.56 -9.83
CA LYS A 86 -13.62 2.09 -9.80
C LYS A 86 -12.24 1.66 -9.31
N GLU A 87 -11.19 2.32 -9.79
CA GLU A 87 -9.83 2.07 -9.33
C GLU A 87 -9.64 2.51 -7.89
N ALA A 88 -10.26 3.61 -7.47
CA ALA A 88 -10.26 4.06 -6.10
C ALA A 88 -10.89 3.00 -5.18
N GLU A 89 -12.08 2.49 -5.49
CA GLU A 89 -12.73 1.41 -4.74
C GLU A 89 -11.85 0.16 -4.64
N THR A 90 -11.19 -0.22 -5.74
CA THR A 90 -10.27 -1.36 -5.74
C THR A 90 -9.10 -1.13 -4.77
N VAL A 91 -8.54 0.08 -4.77
CA VAL A 91 -7.46 0.49 -3.86
C VAL A 91 -7.95 0.55 -2.41
N ALA A 92 -9.19 0.97 -2.16
CA ALA A 92 -9.81 0.97 -0.84
C ALA A 92 -9.99 -0.45 -0.30
N ASN A 93 -10.45 -1.40 -1.12
CA ASN A 93 -10.57 -2.80 -0.75
C ASN A 93 -9.23 -3.45 -0.40
N LEU A 94 -8.17 -3.12 -1.15
CA LEU A 94 -6.81 -3.58 -0.80
C LEU A 94 -6.30 -2.92 0.48
N GLY A 95 -6.57 -1.63 0.68
CA GLY A 95 -6.24 -0.93 1.92
C GLY A 95 -6.95 -1.54 3.13
N ARG A 96 -8.21 -1.93 2.98
CA ARG A 96 -8.99 -2.66 4.00
C ARG A 96 -8.31 -3.96 4.41
N GLN A 97 -7.92 -4.80 3.44
CA GLN A 97 -7.24 -6.07 3.74
C GLN A 97 -5.94 -5.85 4.52
N VAL A 98 -5.18 -4.80 4.18
CA VAL A 98 -3.96 -4.44 4.90
C VAL A 98 -4.28 -3.96 6.32
N PHE A 99 -5.34 -3.17 6.50
CA PHE A 99 -5.76 -2.67 7.81
C PHE A 99 -6.17 -3.81 8.75
N GLU A 100 -6.98 -4.75 8.25
CA GLU A 100 -7.37 -5.97 8.98
C GLU A 100 -6.14 -6.80 9.37
N ALA A 101 -5.15 -6.90 8.47
CA ALA A 101 -3.91 -7.64 8.70
C ALA A 101 -2.86 -6.90 9.56
N LEU A 102 -3.09 -5.65 9.97
CA LEU A 102 -2.16 -4.95 10.85
C LEU A 102 -1.97 -5.78 12.13
N PRO A 103 -0.78 -5.80 12.74
CA PRO A 103 -0.62 -6.43 14.05
C PRO A 103 -1.21 -5.55 15.16
N ARG A 104 -0.88 -4.25 15.15
CA ARG A 104 -1.37 -3.26 16.11
C ARG A 104 -2.02 -2.08 15.38
N ILE A 105 -3.14 -1.60 15.91
CA ILE A 105 -3.78 -0.36 15.45
C ILE A 105 -3.40 0.74 16.44
N THR A 106 -2.65 1.73 15.97
CA THR A 106 -2.37 2.94 16.74
C THR A 106 -3.49 3.95 16.56
N GLN A 107 -3.57 4.96 17.44
CA GLN A 107 -4.56 6.03 17.31
C GLN A 107 -4.45 6.75 15.96
N GLU A 108 -3.23 7.07 15.51
CA GLU A 108 -3.01 7.70 14.21
C GLU A 108 -3.54 6.85 13.04
N LEU A 109 -3.34 5.53 13.08
CA LEU A 109 -3.86 4.62 12.06
C LEU A 109 -5.38 4.52 12.09
N LEU A 110 -5.97 4.62 13.28
CA LEU A 110 -7.42 4.61 13.46
C LEU A 110 -8.05 5.88 12.86
N GLU A 111 -7.50 7.06 13.17
CA GLU A 111 -7.93 8.33 12.60
C GLU A 111 -7.82 8.30 11.07
N GLN A 112 -6.69 7.83 10.54
CA GLN A 112 -6.51 7.68 9.09
C GLN A 112 -7.49 6.69 8.44
N ALA A 113 -7.92 5.67 9.19
CA ALA A 113 -8.88 4.70 8.70
C ALA A 113 -10.30 5.26 8.64
N LEU A 114 -10.70 6.13 9.57
CA LEU A 114 -12.04 6.73 9.59
C LEU A 114 -12.35 7.55 8.33
N ASP A 115 -11.34 8.23 7.77
CA ASP A 115 -11.46 9.01 6.53
C ASP A 115 -11.41 8.17 5.24
N PHE A 116 -11.14 6.87 5.37
CA PHE A 116 -10.76 6.02 4.24
C PHE A 116 -11.61 4.76 4.11
N LEU A 117 -12.01 4.17 5.24
CA LEU A 117 -12.73 2.90 5.32
C LEU A 117 -14.09 3.10 6.00
N PRO A 118 -15.09 2.26 5.67
CA PRO A 118 -16.37 2.29 6.38
C PRO A 118 -16.22 2.01 7.88
N VAL A 119 -16.93 2.76 8.72
CA VAL A 119 -16.89 2.60 10.19
C VAL A 119 -17.13 1.15 10.63
N ARG A 120 -18.08 0.44 9.99
CA ARG A 120 -18.35 -0.99 10.27
C ARG A 120 -17.11 -1.88 10.13
N THR A 121 -16.23 -1.59 9.18
CA THR A 121 -15.00 -2.34 8.93
C THR A 121 -13.99 -2.07 10.04
N ILE A 122 -13.87 -0.82 10.46
CA ILE A 122 -12.97 -0.41 11.54
C ILE A 122 -13.39 -1.06 12.85
N MET A 123 -14.69 -1.02 13.17
CA MET A 123 -15.24 -1.64 14.38
C MET A 123 -15.03 -3.16 14.41
N ALA A 124 -15.19 -3.84 13.28
CA ALA A 124 -14.94 -5.28 13.18
C ALA A 124 -13.46 -5.61 13.48
N ALA A 125 -12.53 -4.89 12.88
CA ALA A 125 -11.09 -5.08 13.11
C ALA A 125 -10.67 -4.77 14.55
N LEU A 126 -11.26 -3.73 15.18
CA LEU A 126 -11.01 -3.40 16.58
C LEU A 126 -11.53 -4.50 17.52
N LYS A 127 -12.75 -5.00 17.28
CA LYS A 127 -13.36 -6.05 18.09
C LYS A 127 -12.54 -7.34 18.09
N GLU A 128 -12.02 -7.73 16.93
CA GLU A 128 -11.17 -8.91 16.78
C GLU A 128 -9.88 -8.78 17.61
N LYS A 129 -9.26 -7.59 17.61
CA LYS A 129 -8.03 -7.33 18.36
C LYS A 129 -8.24 -7.16 19.85
N SER A 130 -9.35 -6.56 20.29
CA SER A 130 -9.69 -6.50 21.70
C SER A 130 -10.01 -7.89 22.26
N ALA A 131 -10.66 -8.75 21.47
CA ALA A 131 -10.89 -10.14 21.87
C ALA A 131 -9.57 -10.91 22.05
N PHE A 132 -8.58 -10.66 21.19
CA PHE A 132 -7.26 -11.28 21.30
C PHE A 132 -6.48 -10.79 22.55
N ALA A 133 -6.56 -9.50 22.88
CA ALA A 133 -5.94 -8.92 24.07
C ALA A 133 -6.51 -9.47 25.40
N VAL A 134 -7.75 -9.96 25.40
CA VAL A 134 -8.37 -10.60 26.58
C VAL A 134 -7.92 -12.07 26.73
N LEU A 135 -7.47 -12.71 25.65
CA LEU A 135 -7.12 -14.13 25.60
C LEU A 135 -5.61 -14.42 25.73
N THR A 136 -4.77 -13.39 25.81
CA THR A 136 -3.32 -13.53 26.00
C THR A 136 -2.90 -12.74 27.25
N PRO A 137 -2.59 -13.41 28.38
CA PRO A 137 -2.08 -12.77 29.59
C PRO A 137 -0.64 -12.25 29.43
#